data_AF-A0A4P5Y6C9-F1
#
_entry.id   AF-A0A4P5Y6C9-F1
#
_cell.length_a   1.000
_cell.length_b   1.000
_cell.length_c   1.000
_cell.angle_alpha   90.00
_cell.angle_beta   90.00
_cell.angle_gamma   90.00
#
_symmetry.space_group_name_H-M   'P 1'
#
loop_
_entity.id
_entity.type
_entity.pdbx_description
1 polymer ?
#
loop_
_entity_poly.entity_id
_entity_poly.type
_entity_poly.pdbx_seq_one_letter_code
_entity_poly.pdbx_strand_id
1 'polypeptide(L)'
;MNRILLVLLAIHVAGGATVVVWMSGQHAQRAAEVAAIRTLAEQDRAKTARIERDVETMEARRAALRQNDRFVVELLARERLGWIRADEIPVPKAPAQ
;
A
#
# COMPACT_ATOMS: atom_id res chain seq x y z
N MET A 1 13.89 -1.46 -64.93
CA MET A 1 12.78 -0.72 -64.31
C MET A 1 12.21 -1.42 -63.06
N ASN A 2 11.85 -2.71 -63.13
CA ASN A 2 11.26 -3.45 -62.00
C ASN A 2 12.12 -3.47 -60.70
N ARG A 3 13.46 -3.56 -60.84
CA ARG A 3 14.39 -3.58 -59.68
C ARG A 3 14.38 -2.29 -58.86
N ILE A 4 14.25 -1.12 -59.49
CA ILE A 4 14.25 0.17 -58.80
C ILE A 4 12.97 0.33 -57.97
N LEU A 5 11.83 -0.08 -58.53
CA LEU A 5 10.55 -0.07 -57.82
C LEU A 5 10.57 -0.99 -56.59
N LEU A 6 11.17 -2.18 -56.70
CA LEU A 6 11.33 -3.10 -55.57
C LEU A 6 12.21 -2.52 -54.47
N VAL A 7 13.31 -1.86 -54.82
CA VAL A 7 14.20 -1.21 -53.83
C VAL A 7 13.47 -0.06 -53.13
N LEU A 8 12.75 0.79 -53.88
CA LEU A 8 11.97 1.87 -53.28
C LEU A 8 10.87 1.34 -52.36
N LEU A 9 10.16 0.28 -52.77
CA LEU A 9 9.14 -0.35 -51.94
C LEU A 9 9.75 -0.91 -50.64
N ALA A 10 10.90 -1.58 -50.73
CA ALA A 10 11.58 -2.11 -49.55
C ALA A 10 11.98 -1.01 -48.57
N ILE A 11 12.46 0.13 -49.06
CA ILE A 11 12.80 1.29 -48.22
C ILE A 11 11.55 1.85 -47.52
N HIS A 12 10.42 1.99 -48.25
CA HIS A 12 9.18 2.49 -47.66
C HIS A 12 8.64 1.54 -46.58
N VAL A 13 8.65 0.24 -46.83
CA VAL A 13 8.22 -0.77 -45.84
C VAL A 13 9.15 -0.76 -44.62
N ALA A 14 10.46 -0.68 -44.82
CA ALA A 14 11.42 -0.60 -43.72
C ALA A 14 11.22 0.68 -42.88
N GLY A 15 10.98 1.82 -43.52
CA GLY A 15 10.66 3.07 -42.85
C GLY A 15 9.36 2.98 -42.03
N GLY A 16 8.28 2.47 -42.63
CA GLY A 16 7.02 2.26 -41.94
C GLY A 16 7.14 1.29 -40.75
N ALA A 17 7.83 0.17 -40.93
CA ALA A 17 8.09 -0.79 -39.86
C ALA A 17 8.85 -0.16 -38.69
N THR A 18 9.84 0.68 -38.98
CA THR A 18 10.64 1.38 -37.96
C THR A 18 9.76 2.29 -37.10
N VAL A 19 8.86 3.07 -37.73
CA VAL A 19 7.92 3.95 -37.02
C VAL A 19 6.96 3.13 -36.15
N VAL A 20 6.43 2.03 -36.66
CA VAL A 20 5.50 1.17 -35.90
C VAL A 20 6.19 0.55 -34.68
N VAL A 21 7.41 0.04 -34.84
CA VAL A 21 8.20 -0.52 -33.72
C VAL A 21 8.48 0.56 -32.67
N TRP A 22 8.90 1.75 -33.11
CA TRP A 22 9.18 2.85 -32.20
C TRP A 22 7.95 3.31 -31.42
N MET A 23 6.81 3.50 -32.10
CA MET A 23 5.54 3.84 -31.45
C MET A 23 5.09 2.75 -30.48
N SER A 24 5.22 1.48 -30.86
CA SER A 24 4.86 0.35 -29.98
C SER A 24 5.70 0.34 -28.71
N GLY A 25 7.01 0.62 -28.81
CA GLY A 25 7.89 0.77 -27.65
C GLY A 25 7.47 1.92 -26.74
N GLN A 26 7.15 3.09 -27.30
CA GLN A 26 6.66 4.24 -26.54
C GLN A 26 5.34 3.95 -25.82
N HIS A 27 4.40 3.27 -26.48
CA HIS A 27 3.15 2.84 -25.86
C HIS A 27 3.36 1.87 -24.72
N ALA A 28 4.27 0.89 -24.88
CA ALA A 28 4.62 -0.06 -23.82
C ALA A 28 5.24 0.64 -22.61
N GLN A 29 6.15 1.60 -22.84
CA GLN A 29 6.77 2.39 -21.77
C GLN A 29 5.72 3.19 -20.99
N ARG A 30 4.84 3.93 -21.67
CA ARG A 30 3.75 4.69 -21.02
C ARG A 30 2.78 3.78 -20.25
N ALA A 31 2.47 2.60 -20.80
CA ALA A 31 1.62 1.64 -20.11
C ALA A 31 2.27 1.15 -18.81
N ALA A 32 3.58 0.88 -18.84
CA ALA A 32 4.34 0.49 -17.65
C ALA A 32 4.40 1.62 -16.60
N GLU A 33 4.61 2.86 -17.03
CA GLU A 33 4.60 4.04 -16.14
C GLU A 33 3.24 4.23 -15.46
N VAL A 34 2.14 4.13 -16.22
CA VAL A 34 0.78 4.23 -15.66
C VAL A 34 0.52 3.08 -14.69
N ALA A 35 0.96 1.86 -15.00
CA ALA A 35 0.83 0.73 -14.10
C ALA A 35 1.60 0.97 -12.79
N ALA A 36 2.83 1.47 -12.87
CA ALA A 36 3.63 1.80 -11.68
C ALA A 36 2.94 2.87 -10.81
N ILE A 37 2.42 3.93 -11.41
CA ILE A 37 1.67 4.98 -10.68
C ILE A 37 0.42 4.41 -10.01
N ARG A 38 -0.33 3.53 -10.70
CA ARG A 38 -1.50 2.88 -10.11
C ARG A 38 -1.13 2.03 -8.90
N THR A 39 -0.07 1.23 -8.99
CA THR A 39 0.39 0.42 -7.86
C THR A 39 0.82 1.28 -6.67
N LEU A 40 1.49 2.40 -6.91
CA LEU A 40 1.88 3.34 -5.86
C LEU A 40 0.64 3.96 -5.20
N ALA A 41 -0.33 4.42 -6.01
CA ALA A 41 -1.57 5.00 -5.51
C ALA A 41 -2.40 4.01 -4.68
N GLU A 42 -2.41 2.73 -5.05
CA GLU A 42 -3.06 1.66 -4.28
C GLU A 42 -2.37 1.42 -2.93
N GLN A 43 -1.03 1.39 -2.93
CA GLN A 43 -0.25 1.27 -1.69
C GLN A 43 -0.48 2.46 -0.76
N ASP A 44 -0.51 3.67 -1.31
CA ASP A 44 -0.76 4.89 -0.54
C ASP A 44 -2.17 4.89 0.05
N ARG A 45 -3.20 4.49 -0.71
CA ARG A 45 -4.57 4.34 -0.16
C ARG A 45 -4.62 3.33 0.98
N ALA A 46 -3.98 2.17 0.83
CA ALA A 46 -3.94 1.16 1.88
C ALA A 46 -3.22 1.67 3.14
N LYS A 47 -2.14 2.43 2.95
CA LYS A 47 -1.40 3.07 4.04
C LYS A 47 -2.23 4.13 4.75
N THR A 48 -2.88 5.02 4.00
CA THR A 48 -3.78 6.05 4.56
C THR A 48 -4.91 5.42 5.35
N ALA A 49 -5.58 4.40 4.81
CA ALA A 49 -6.65 3.70 5.52
C ALA A 49 -6.16 2.99 6.81
N ARG A 50 -4.89 2.60 6.89
CA ARG A 50 -4.29 2.09 8.13
C ARG A 50 -4.04 3.21 9.13
N ILE A 51 -3.48 4.32 8.69
CA ILE A 51 -3.22 5.48 9.54
C ILE A 51 -4.52 6.05 10.10
N GLU A 52 -5.58 6.14 9.30
CA GLU A 52 -6.90 6.61 9.76
C GLU A 52 -7.45 5.73 10.88
N ARG A 53 -7.35 4.40 10.76
CA ARG A 53 -7.74 3.46 11.82
C ARG A 53 -6.89 3.61 13.09
N ASP A 54 -5.59 3.84 12.92
CA ASP A 54 -4.69 4.08 14.06
C ASP A 54 -5.05 5.39 14.77
N VAL A 55 -5.36 6.45 14.03
CA VAL A 55 -5.84 7.74 14.57
C VAL A 55 -7.15 7.56 15.33
N GLU A 56 -8.15 6.89 14.73
CA GLU A 56 -9.44 6.62 15.38
C GLU A 56 -9.25 5.86 16.70
N THR A 57 -8.39 4.85 16.71
CA THR A 57 -8.08 4.07 17.91
C THR A 57 -7.41 4.94 18.99
N MET A 58 -6.49 5.83 18.61
CA MET A 58 -5.82 6.72 19.55
C MET A 58 -6.76 7.81 20.09
N GLU A 59 -7.67 8.32 19.26
CA GLU A 59 -8.71 9.25 19.68
C GLU A 59 -9.68 8.59 20.67
N ALA A 60 -10.11 7.36 20.41
CA ALA A 60 -10.94 6.59 21.33
C ALA A 60 -10.24 6.36 22.68
N ARG A 61 -8.96 5.98 22.67
CA ARG A 61 -8.14 5.85 23.89
C ARG A 61 -8.02 7.17 24.64
N ARG A 62 -7.78 8.28 23.93
CA ARG A 62 -7.69 9.62 24.53
C ARG A 62 -9.02 10.06 25.14
N ALA A 63 -10.14 9.76 24.49
CA ALA A 63 -11.48 10.05 25.00
C ALA A 63 -11.76 9.27 26.28
N ALA A 64 -11.45 7.97 26.31
CA ALA A 64 -11.63 7.15 27.50
C ALA A 64 -10.76 7.60 28.69
N LEU A 65 -9.51 8.00 28.41
CA LEU A 65 -8.62 8.60 29.41
C LEU A 65 -9.17 9.93 29.95
N ARG A 66 -9.71 10.79 29.08
CA ARG A 66 -10.33 12.07 29.49
C ARG A 66 -11.57 11.87 30.35
N GLN A 67 -12.33 10.80 30.12
CA GLN A 67 -13.51 10.48 30.90
C GLN A 67 -13.18 9.86 32.27
N ASN A 68 -11.89 9.72 32.64
CA ASN A 68 -11.47 9.03 33.86
C ASN A 68 -12.12 7.64 33.96
N ASP A 69 -12.28 6.96 32.83
CA ASP A 69 -12.90 5.64 32.83
C ASP A 69 -11.99 4.71 33.64
N ARG A 70 -12.47 4.36 34.83
CA ARG A 70 -11.74 3.60 35.85
C ARG A 70 -11.15 2.32 35.26
N PHE A 71 -11.83 1.74 34.29
CA PHE A 71 -11.42 0.50 33.64
C PHE A 71 -10.17 0.69 32.76
N VAL A 72 -10.06 1.82 32.05
CA VAL A 72 -8.90 2.11 31.19
C VAL A 72 -7.67 2.48 32.00
N VAL A 73 -7.87 3.23 33.09
CA VAL A 73 -6.79 3.55 34.04
C VAL A 73 -6.24 2.28 34.69
N GLU A 74 -7.11 1.36 35.12
CA GLU A 74 -6.67 0.06 35.68
C GLU A 74 -5.96 -0.83 34.65
N LEU A 75 -6.45 -0.88 33.40
CA LEU A 75 -5.81 -1.64 32.35
C LEU A 75 -4.39 -1.12 32.03
N LEU A 76 -4.23 0.21 31.93
CA LEU A 76 -2.93 0.85 31.72
C LEU A 76 -1.99 0.66 32.91
N ALA A 77 -2.50 0.75 34.14
CA ALA A 77 -1.72 0.47 35.34
C ALA A 77 -1.25 -0.99 35.35
N ARG A 78 -2.09 -1.93 34.92
CA ARG A 78 -1.72 -3.34 34.83
C ARG A 78 -0.64 -3.61 33.78
N GLU A 79 -0.78 -3.03 32.59
CA GLU A 79 0.13 -3.28 31.46
C GLU A 79 1.50 -2.59 31.65
N ARG A 80 1.54 -1.36 32.21
CA ARG A 80 2.80 -0.62 32.41
C ARG A 80 3.45 -0.75 33.77
N LEU A 81 2.67 -0.88 34.84
CA LEU A 81 3.18 -0.90 36.22
C LEU A 81 3.16 -2.31 36.83
N GLY A 82 2.70 -3.32 36.08
CA GLY A 82 2.51 -4.67 36.61
C GLY A 82 1.52 -4.72 37.77
N TRP A 83 0.58 -3.76 37.81
CA TRP A 83 -0.34 -3.60 38.92
C TRP A 83 -1.41 -4.70 38.88
N ILE A 84 -1.39 -5.59 39.87
CA ILE A 84 -2.34 -6.69 40.05
C ILE A 84 -3.10 -6.42 41.36
N ARG A 85 -4.43 -6.58 41.35
CA ARG A 85 -5.22 -6.44 42.59
C ARG A 85 -4.92 -7.60 43.54
N ALA A 86 -4.94 -7.32 44.85
CA ALA A 86 -4.56 -8.29 45.88
C ALA A 86 -5.44 -9.56 45.91
N ASP A 87 -6.65 -9.47 45.36
CA ASP A 87 -7.70 -10.48 45.30
C ASP A 87 -7.90 -11.07 43.89
N GLU A 88 -6.96 -10.84 42.98
CA GLU A 88 -7.12 -11.20 41.57
C GLU A 88 -6.52 -12.56 41.21
N ILE A 89 -7.36 -13.44 40.64
CA ILE A 89 -6.95 -14.75 40.16
C ILE A 89 -6.10 -14.56 38.89
N PRO A 90 -4.83 -14.99 38.87
CA PRO A 90 -4.00 -14.87 37.68
C PRO A 90 -4.61 -15.71 36.55
N VAL A 91 -4.85 -15.07 35.40
CA VAL A 91 -5.33 -15.76 34.20
C VAL A 91 -4.27 -16.78 33.77
N PRO A 92 -4.64 -18.07 33.57
CA PRO A 92 -3.69 -19.09 33.19
C PRO A 92 -3.03 -18.72 31.85
N LYS A 93 -1.70 -18.79 31.80
CA LYS A 93 -0.93 -18.53 30.57
C LYS A 93 -1.40 -19.51 29.50
N ALA A 94 -1.86 -18.98 28.36
CA ALA A 94 -2.18 -19.82 27.20
C ALA A 94 -0.93 -20.63 26.80
N PRO A 95 -1.09 -21.91 26.39
CA PRO A 95 0.03 -22.74 25.98
C PRO A 95 0.77 -22.06 24.83
N ALA A 96 2.11 -22.03 24.92
CA ALA A 96 2.96 -21.51 23.87
C ALA A 96 2.69 -22.29 22.57
N GLN A 97 2.17 -21.60 21.55
CA GLN A 97 2.11 -22.10 20.18
C GLN A 97 3.38 -21.72 19.45
#